data_AF-A0A7Y4ZAE8-F1
#
_entry.id   AF-A0A7Y4ZAE8-F1
#
_cell.length_a   1.000
_cell.length_b   1.000
_cell.length_c   1.000
_cell.angle_alpha   90.00
_cell.angle_beta   90.00
_cell.angle_gamma   90.00
#
_symmetry.space_group_name_H-M   'P 1'
#
loop_
_entity.id
_entity.type
_entity.pdbx_description
1 polymer ?
#
loop_
_entity_poly.entity_id
_entity_poly.type
_entity_poly.pdbx_seq_one_letter_code
_entity_poly.pdbx_strand_id
1 'polypeptide(L)'
;KLIKLAAESFRRQRYHPVSGIFQFMFVEDWPSMNWGVVDYWRSPKLGYYALKQAYQPILPSIAWKQESYKCGETANFELWAINDLPTSYPKAQISYSLRNGKTLLETHKLTTDLAADSGRKIKTLNWKSLLPGHYELRLTIADTKGNRLGENMYEFDIKP
;
A
#
# COMPACT_ATOMS: atom_id res chain seq x y z
N LYS A 1 -0.61 0.78 10.76
CA LYS A 1 -1.13 -0.33 9.92
C LYS A 1 -2.62 -0.13 9.56
N LEU A 2 -3.54 -0.09 10.54
CA LEU A 2 -4.99 -0.03 10.29
C LEU A 2 -5.46 1.17 9.46
N ILE A 3 -5.02 2.39 9.80
CA ILE A 3 -5.47 3.61 9.10
C ILE A 3 -5.05 3.62 7.61
N LYS A 4 -3.85 3.11 7.32
CA LYS A 4 -3.36 2.90 5.95
C LYS A 4 -4.20 1.87 5.22
N LEU A 5 -4.52 0.73 5.86
CA LEU A 5 -5.41 -0.28 5.28
C LEU A 5 -6.76 0.32 4.88
N ALA A 6 -7.40 1.08 5.79
CA ALA A 6 -8.69 1.70 5.54
C ALA A 6 -8.61 2.69 4.37
N ALA A 7 -7.67 3.64 4.42
CA ALA A 7 -7.46 4.64 3.37
C ALA A 7 -7.21 4.00 2.00
N GLU A 8 -6.31 3.01 1.92
CA GLU A 8 -6.03 2.29 0.67
C GLU A 8 -7.26 1.50 0.17
N SER A 9 -8.02 0.86 1.06
CA SER A 9 -9.23 0.13 0.71
C SER A 9 -10.29 1.04 0.10
N PHE A 10 -10.50 2.20 0.70
CA PHE A 10 -11.43 3.19 0.20
C PHE A 10 -10.97 3.81 -1.13
N ARG A 11 -9.67 4.08 -1.31
CA ARG A 11 -9.14 4.55 -2.60
C ARG A 11 -9.29 3.52 -3.73
N ARG A 12 -9.23 2.22 -3.43
CA ARG A 12 -9.55 1.18 -4.44
C ARG A 12 -11.03 1.16 -4.84
N GLN A 13 -11.91 1.68 -3.99
CA GLN A 13 -13.35 1.83 -4.23
C GLN A 13 -13.72 3.22 -4.77
N ARG A 14 -12.73 3.95 -5.31
CA ARG A 14 -12.92 5.29 -5.88
C ARG A 14 -14.07 5.30 -6.90
N TYR A 15 -14.93 6.31 -6.80
CA TYR A 15 -16.11 6.55 -7.63
C TYR A 15 -17.17 5.43 -7.60
N HIS A 16 -16.98 4.38 -6.80
CA HIS A 16 -17.96 3.30 -6.59
C HIS A 16 -17.64 2.45 -5.34
N PRO A 17 -18.26 2.70 -4.17
CA PRO A 17 -19.15 3.81 -3.83
C PRO A 17 -18.43 5.04 -3.23
N VAL A 18 -17.10 5.04 -3.14
CA VAL A 18 -16.35 6.03 -2.37
C VAL A 18 -15.92 7.21 -3.24
N SER A 19 -16.41 8.42 -2.95
CA SER A 19 -16.01 9.65 -3.64
C SER A 19 -14.98 10.50 -2.88
N GLY A 20 -14.74 10.20 -1.60
CA GLY A 20 -13.81 10.96 -0.78
C GLY A 20 -13.58 10.30 0.58
N ILE A 21 -12.46 10.64 1.21
CA ILE A 21 -12.07 10.13 2.53
C ILE A 21 -11.56 11.31 3.34
N PHE A 22 -12.10 11.49 4.54
CA PHE A 22 -11.67 12.54 5.47
C PHE A 22 -11.19 11.88 6.76
N GLN A 23 -9.95 12.16 7.16
CA GLN A 23 -9.39 11.65 8.40
C GLN A 23 -10.02 12.38 9.60
N PHE A 24 -10.75 11.65 10.45
CA PHE A 24 -11.17 12.15 11.76
C PHE A 24 -10.25 11.64 12.87
N MET A 25 -9.51 12.48 13.60
CA MET A 25 -9.24 13.91 13.35
C MET A 25 -7.79 14.10 12.93
N PHE A 26 -7.49 15.23 12.29
CA PHE A 26 -6.14 15.47 11.82
C PHE A 26 -5.20 15.93 12.94
N VAL A 27 -5.63 16.92 13.75
CA VAL A 27 -4.82 17.48 14.84
C VAL A 27 -5.61 17.53 16.14
N GLU A 28 -4.93 17.41 17.27
CA GLU A 28 -5.47 17.62 18.62
C GLU A 28 -5.47 19.11 19.00
N ASP A 29 -6.49 19.52 19.74
CA ASP A 29 -6.71 20.89 20.25
C ASP A 29 -6.18 21.09 21.68
N TRP A 30 -5.86 20.01 22.39
CA TRP A 30 -5.24 20.01 23.71
C TRP A 30 -4.34 18.78 23.95
N PRO A 31 -3.46 18.80 24.96
CA PRO A 31 -2.72 17.62 25.42
C PRO A 31 -3.65 16.43 25.72
N SER A 32 -3.71 15.44 24.84
CA SER A 32 -4.62 14.30 25.00
C SER A 32 -4.14 13.03 24.30
N MET A 33 -4.77 11.91 24.64
CA MET A 33 -4.66 10.65 23.90
C MET A 33 -5.95 10.47 23.09
N ASN A 34 -5.98 11.06 21.90
CA ASN A 34 -7.18 11.10 21.07
C ASN A 34 -6.94 10.57 19.64
N TRP A 35 -7.93 10.71 18.74
CA TRP A 35 -7.91 10.27 17.34
C TRP A 35 -7.01 11.11 16.41
N GLY A 36 -6.35 12.15 16.93
CA GLY A 36 -5.48 13.03 16.16
C GLY A 36 -4.23 12.29 15.65
N VAL A 37 -3.93 12.42 14.36
CA VAL A 37 -2.68 11.88 13.76
C VAL A 37 -1.49 12.83 13.91
N VAL A 38 -1.74 14.07 14.29
CA VAL A 38 -0.77 15.08 14.72
C VAL A 38 -1.16 15.52 16.12
N ASP A 39 -0.20 15.55 17.06
CA ASP A 39 -0.48 15.96 18.44
C ASP A 39 -0.63 17.48 18.62
N TYR A 40 -0.97 17.91 19.83
CA TYR A 40 -1.15 19.32 20.20
C TYR A 40 0.08 20.21 19.91
N TRP A 41 1.30 19.66 20.03
CA TRP A 41 2.56 20.34 19.76
C TRP A 41 2.97 20.28 18.28
N ARG A 42 2.09 19.76 17.43
CA ARG A 42 2.29 19.57 15.99
C ARG A 42 3.32 18.49 15.64
N SER A 43 3.56 17.54 16.54
CA SER A 43 4.40 16.38 16.26
C SER A 43 3.60 15.29 15.54
N PRO A 44 4.06 14.79 14.38
CA PRO A 44 3.39 13.70 13.67
C PRO A 44 3.44 12.38 14.43
N LYS A 45 2.30 11.71 14.58
CA LYS A 45 2.21 10.35 15.11
C LYS A 45 2.40 9.32 13.99
N LEU A 46 2.52 8.04 14.34
CA LEU A 46 2.60 6.95 13.33
C LEU A 46 1.42 6.95 12.35
N GLY A 47 0.24 7.39 12.78
CA GLY A 47 -0.93 7.55 11.91
C GLY A 47 -0.72 8.56 10.78
N TYR A 48 0.04 9.63 11.02
CA TYR A 48 0.34 10.63 9.99
C TYR A 48 1.17 10.02 8.86
N TYR A 49 2.24 9.29 9.20
CA TYR A 49 3.10 8.64 8.21
C TYR A 49 2.37 7.53 7.45
N ALA A 50 1.49 6.79 8.13
CA ALA A 50 0.63 5.80 7.52
C ALA A 50 -0.32 6.45 6.48
N LEU A 51 -0.92 7.61 6.79
CA LEU A 51 -1.74 8.37 5.85
C LEU A 51 -0.91 9.00 4.72
N LYS A 52 0.27 9.55 5.02
CA LYS A 52 1.20 10.09 4.00
C LYS A 52 1.53 9.04 2.94
N GLN A 53 1.77 7.80 3.35
CA GLN A 53 2.00 6.69 2.44
C GLN A 53 0.72 6.29 1.68
N ALA A 54 -0.43 6.25 2.37
CA ALA A 54 -1.70 5.87 1.76
C ALA A 54 -2.29 6.94 0.83
N TYR A 55 -1.91 8.21 0.97
CA TYR A 55 -2.39 9.37 0.18
C TYR A 55 -1.36 9.91 -0.82
N GLN A 56 -0.29 9.15 -1.09
CA GLN A 56 0.58 9.48 -2.22
C GLN A 56 -0.23 9.54 -3.54
N PRO A 57 0.07 10.48 -4.46
CA PRO A 57 -0.72 10.67 -5.68
C PRO A 57 -0.77 9.43 -6.57
N ILE A 58 0.38 8.75 -6.72
CA ILE A 58 0.49 7.46 -7.39
C ILE A 58 0.72 6.38 -6.34
N LEU A 59 -0.25 5.49 -6.13
CA LEU A 59 -0.21 4.49 -5.08
C LEU A 59 -0.17 3.07 -5.69
N PRO A 60 0.94 2.32 -5.52
CA PRO A 60 0.90 0.86 -5.61
C PRO A 60 0.22 0.30 -4.37
N SER A 61 -1.08 0.01 -4.44
CA SER A 61 -1.83 -0.50 -3.29
C SER A 61 -1.76 -2.04 -3.21
N ILE A 62 -1.66 -2.55 -1.99
CA ILE A 62 -1.62 -4.00 -1.69
C ILE A 62 -2.91 -4.35 -0.97
N ALA A 63 -3.80 -5.09 -1.63
CA ALA A 63 -4.99 -5.63 -0.98
C ALA A 63 -4.68 -7.03 -0.41
N TRP A 64 -5.17 -7.30 0.79
CA TRP A 64 -4.98 -8.55 1.51
C TRP A 64 -6.21 -8.82 2.39
N LYS A 65 -6.41 -10.08 2.79
CA LYS A 65 -7.56 -10.49 3.60
C LYS A 65 -7.19 -10.86 5.04
N GLN A 66 -5.95 -11.28 5.28
CA GLN A 66 -5.47 -11.67 6.60
C GLN A 66 -4.03 -11.21 6.82
N GLU A 67 -3.67 -11.00 8.08
CA GLU A 67 -2.33 -10.55 8.47
C GLU A 67 -1.32 -11.68 8.68
N SER A 68 -1.82 -12.90 8.88
CA SER A 68 -1.00 -14.09 9.06
C SER A 68 -1.61 -15.27 8.33
N TYR A 69 -0.76 -16.17 7.84
CA TYR A 69 -1.12 -17.41 7.18
C TYR A 69 -0.46 -18.58 7.92
N LYS A 70 -1.02 -19.78 7.82
CA LYS A 70 -0.37 -20.99 8.34
C LYS A 70 0.65 -21.53 7.35
N CYS A 71 1.64 -22.27 7.82
CA CYS A 71 2.57 -22.98 6.95
C CYS A 71 1.79 -23.89 5.98
N GLY A 72 2.12 -23.83 4.69
CA GLY A 72 1.41 -24.53 3.62
C GLY A 72 0.15 -23.84 3.09
N GLU A 73 -0.37 -22.81 3.77
CA GLU A 73 -1.45 -21.97 3.25
C GLU A 73 -0.94 -21.08 2.10
N THR A 74 -1.83 -20.72 1.17
CA THR A 74 -1.48 -19.80 0.08
C THR A 74 -1.61 -18.36 0.55
N ALA A 75 -0.49 -17.64 0.61
CA ALA A 75 -0.48 -16.21 0.86
C ALA A 75 -0.93 -15.45 -0.40
N ASN A 76 -2.15 -14.91 -0.36
CA ASN A 76 -2.81 -14.24 -1.48
C ASN A 76 -2.87 -12.72 -1.28
N PHE A 77 -2.47 -11.98 -2.32
CA PHE A 77 -2.47 -10.52 -2.35
C PHE A 77 -2.97 -10.03 -3.70
N GLU A 78 -3.54 -8.82 -3.73
CA GLU A 78 -3.85 -8.13 -4.99
C GLU A 78 -3.03 -6.86 -5.12
N LEU A 79 -2.33 -6.75 -6.24
CA LEU A 79 -1.64 -5.55 -6.63
C LEU A 79 -2.62 -4.63 -7.36
N TRP A 80 -2.73 -3.41 -6.87
CA TRP A 80 -3.50 -2.33 -7.46
C TRP A 80 -2.57 -1.16 -7.80
N ALA A 81 -2.90 -0.42 -8.85
CA ALA A 81 -2.27 0.85 -9.16
C ALA A 81 -3.33 1.94 -9.19
N ILE A 82 -3.10 3.00 -8.43
CA ILE A 82 -4.00 4.17 -8.34
C ILE A 82 -3.20 5.40 -8.74
N ASN A 83 -3.80 6.24 -9.57
CA ASN A 83 -3.30 7.51 -10.04
C ASN A 83 -4.37 8.58 -9.81
N ASP A 84 -4.11 9.51 -8.90
CA ASP A 84 -5.00 10.63 -8.64
C ASP A 84 -4.59 11.89 -9.42
N LEU A 85 -3.50 11.83 -10.21
CA LEU A 85 -3.05 12.95 -11.02
C LEU A 85 -3.86 13.04 -12.33
N PRO A 86 -4.05 14.26 -12.87
CA PRO A 86 -4.65 14.47 -14.19
C PRO A 86 -3.69 14.12 -15.33
N THR A 87 -2.63 13.35 -15.06
CA THR A 87 -1.56 12.99 -16.01
C THR A 87 -1.48 11.48 -16.12
N SER A 88 -1.39 10.97 -17.35
CA SER A 88 -1.18 9.55 -17.61
C SER A 88 0.31 9.21 -17.68
N TYR A 89 0.64 7.98 -17.28
CA TYR A 89 1.97 7.40 -17.37
C TYR A 89 1.90 6.12 -18.20
N PRO A 90 2.05 6.22 -19.54
CA PRO A 90 2.08 5.04 -20.39
C PRO A 90 3.34 4.22 -20.13
N LYS A 91 3.22 2.89 -20.22
CA LYS A 91 4.33 1.95 -19.98
C LYS A 91 5.05 2.18 -18.65
N ALA A 92 4.32 2.58 -17.60
CA ALA A 92 4.87 2.66 -16.25
C ALA A 92 5.35 1.28 -15.79
N GLN A 93 6.48 1.26 -15.09
CA GLN A 93 7.07 0.03 -14.56
C GLN A 93 6.62 -0.18 -13.12
N ILE A 94 5.98 -1.32 -12.87
CA ILE A 94 5.70 -1.80 -11.52
C ILE A 94 6.74 -2.85 -11.16
N SER A 95 7.42 -2.66 -10.04
CA SER A 95 8.32 -3.66 -9.45
C SER A 95 7.74 -4.13 -8.13
N TYR A 96 7.81 -5.42 -7.85
CA TYR A 96 7.47 -5.97 -6.55
C TYR A 96 8.52 -7.00 -6.10
N SER A 97 8.77 -7.04 -4.80
CA SER A 97 9.74 -7.95 -4.19
C SER A 97 9.21 -8.53 -2.90
N LEU A 98 9.52 -9.80 -2.65
CA LEU A 98 9.22 -10.48 -1.40
C LEU A 98 10.52 -10.76 -0.63
N ARG A 99 10.54 -10.40 0.65
CA ARG A 99 11.64 -10.70 1.58
C ARG A 99 11.13 -11.51 2.76
N ASN A 100 11.98 -12.37 3.32
CA ASN A 100 11.79 -12.96 4.64
C ASN A 100 12.92 -12.45 5.55
N GLY A 101 12.58 -11.58 6.51
CA GLY A 101 13.55 -10.81 7.26
C GLY A 101 14.52 -10.05 6.34
N LYS A 102 15.82 -10.36 6.42
CA LYS A 102 16.85 -9.71 5.59
C LYS A 102 16.98 -10.33 4.20
N THR A 103 16.51 -11.55 4.00
CA THR A 103 16.72 -12.34 2.78
C THR A 103 15.72 -11.93 1.71
N LEU A 104 16.21 -11.52 0.55
CA LEU A 104 15.40 -11.30 -0.64
C LEU A 104 15.11 -12.64 -1.30
N LEU A 105 13.83 -12.99 -1.44
CA LEU A 105 13.41 -14.26 -2.04
C LEU A 105 13.17 -14.11 -3.53
N GLU A 106 12.51 -13.02 -3.93
CA GLU A 106 12.22 -12.76 -5.34
C GLU A 106 12.01 -11.28 -5.63
N THR A 107 12.18 -10.92 -6.89
CA THR A 107 11.89 -9.61 -7.44
C THR A 107 11.34 -9.77 -8.84
N HIS A 108 10.24 -9.08 -9.12
CA HIS A 108 9.54 -9.15 -10.40
C HIS A 108 9.27 -7.74 -10.89
N LYS A 109 9.17 -7.61 -12.22
CA LYS A 109 8.81 -6.36 -12.90
C LYS A 109 7.72 -6.63 -13.92
N LEU A 110 6.82 -5.68 -14.07
CA LEU A 110 5.83 -5.67 -15.13
C LEU A 110 5.59 -4.24 -15.62
N THR A 111 5.05 -4.12 -16.81
CA THR A 111 4.72 -2.85 -17.43
C THR A 111 3.21 -2.70 -17.51
N THR A 112 2.70 -1.50 -17.22
CA THR A 112 1.28 -1.19 -17.36
C THR A 112 1.07 0.27 -17.72
N ASP A 113 -0.02 0.58 -18.44
CA ASP A 113 -0.42 1.96 -18.66
C ASP A 113 -1.22 2.48 -17.47
N LEU A 114 -0.76 3.58 -16.88
CA LEU A 114 -1.45 4.23 -15.77
C LEU A 114 -2.20 5.45 -16.29
N ALA A 115 -3.51 5.31 -16.50
CA ALA A 115 -4.34 6.42 -16.98
C ALA A 115 -4.44 7.53 -15.92
N ALA A 116 -4.67 8.76 -16.35
CA ALA A 116 -5.00 9.88 -15.46
C ALA A 116 -6.25 9.55 -14.62
N ASP A 117 -6.29 10.01 -13.38
CA ASP A 117 -7.44 9.89 -12.49
C ASP A 117 -8.08 8.48 -12.44
N SER A 118 -7.25 7.45 -12.31
CA SER A 118 -7.67 6.05 -12.44
C SER A 118 -7.22 5.17 -11.27
N GLY A 119 -7.91 4.04 -11.07
CA GLY A 119 -7.51 3.03 -10.11
C GLY A 119 -7.98 1.67 -10.57
N ARG A 120 -7.07 0.69 -10.65
CA ARG A 120 -7.42 -0.65 -11.09
C ARG A 120 -6.54 -1.73 -10.48
N LYS A 121 -7.10 -2.94 -10.40
CA LYS A 121 -6.35 -4.14 -10.12
C LYS A 121 -5.43 -4.45 -11.30
N ILE A 122 -4.17 -4.76 -10.99
CA ILE A 122 -3.14 -5.10 -11.97
C ILE A 122 -2.89 -6.61 -12.00
N LYS A 123 -2.74 -7.23 -10.82
CA LYS A 123 -2.36 -8.64 -10.73
C LYS A 123 -2.76 -9.23 -9.37
N THR A 124 -3.09 -10.52 -9.37
CA THR A 124 -3.16 -11.32 -8.14
C THR A 124 -1.82 -12.01 -7.92
N LEU A 125 -1.25 -11.87 -6.73
CA LEU A 125 0.00 -12.51 -6.30
C LEU A 125 -0.34 -13.65 -5.34
N ASN A 126 0.31 -14.80 -5.54
CA ASN A 126 0.10 -16.00 -4.75
C ASN A 126 1.43 -16.63 -4.43
N TRP A 127 1.71 -16.83 -3.15
CA TRP A 127 2.84 -17.63 -2.69
C TRP A 127 2.33 -18.87 -1.99
N LYS A 128 2.73 -20.03 -2.50
CA LYS A 128 2.43 -21.32 -1.89
C LYS A 128 3.63 -21.77 -1.06
N SER A 129 3.37 -22.47 0.03
CA SER A 129 4.39 -23.16 0.82
C SER A 129 5.53 -22.25 1.30
N LEU A 130 5.20 -21.02 1.70
CA LEU A 130 6.16 -20.18 2.42
C LEU A 130 6.49 -20.84 3.76
N LEU A 131 7.76 -20.77 4.17
CA LEU A 131 8.22 -21.25 5.46
C LEU A 131 7.78 -20.30 6.57
N PRO A 132 7.70 -20.74 7.84
CA PRO A 132 7.43 -19.86 8.96
C PRO A 132 8.43 -18.69 9.01
N GLY A 133 7.94 -17.48 9.24
CA GLY A 133 8.76 -16.28 9.22
C GLY A 133 7.98 -14.99 9.06
N HIS A 134 8.71 -13.89 9.06
CA HIS A 134 8.18 -12.55 8.91
C HIS A 134 8.53 -12.01 7.52
N TYR A 135 7.50 -11.79 6.72
CA TYR A 135 7.62 -11.46 5.31
C TYR A 135 7.29 -10.00 5.05
N GLU A 136 8.03 -9.42 4.10
CA GLU A 136 7.82 -8.06 3.63
C GLU A 136 7.60 -8.08 2.10
N LEU A 137 6.43 -7.62 1.68
CA LEU A 137 6.10 -7.39 0.28
C LEU A 137 6.24 -5.90 -0.03
N ARG A 138 7.22 -5.54 -0.85
CA ARG A 138 7.43 -4.15 -1.33
C ARG A 138 6.99 -4.00 -2.77
N LEU A 139 6.36 -2.87 -3.08
CA LEU A 139 5.96 -2.48 -4.42
C LEU A 139 6.45 -1.06 -4.72
N THR A 140 6.86 -0.82 -5.97
CA THR A 140 7.19 0.51 -6.48
C THR A 140 6.61 0.70 -7.87
N ILE A 141 6.17 1.91 -8.19
CA ILE A 141 5.82 2.33 -9.55
C ILE A 141 6.82 3.39 -10.00
N ALA A 142 7.33 3.27 -11.21
CA ALA A 142 8.21 4.25 -11.84
C ALA A 142 7.71 4.60 -13.25
N ASP A 143 8.03 5.81 -13.71
CA ASP A 143 7.78 6.23 -15.10
C ASP A 143 8.78 5.58 -16.08
N THR A 144 8.62 5.86 -17.37
CA THR A 144 9.50 5.34 -18.43
C THR A 144 10.93 5.88 -18.38
N LYS A 145 11.18 6.96 -17.63
CA LYS A 145 12.50 7.53 -17.39
C LYS A 145 13.16 6.94 -16.14
N GLY A 146 12.46 6.07 -15.41
CA GLY A 146 12.94 5.46 -14.16
C GLY A 146 12.69 6.31 -12.91
N ASN A 147 11.95 7.43 -13.01
CA ASN A 147 11.60 8.22 -11.85
C ASN A 147 10.56 7.48 -11.02
N ARG A 148 10.82 7.31 -9.71
CA ARG A 148 9.87 6.67 -8.79
C ARG A 148 8.66 7.58 -8.59
N LEU A 149 7.48 7.07 -8.95
CA LEU A 149 6.20 7.75 -8.81
C LEU A 149 5.51 7.44 -7.47
N GLY A 150 5.70 6.23 -6.96
CA GLY A 150 5.09 5.80 -5.70
C GLY A 150 5.67 4.50 -5.18
N GLU A 151 5.55 4.28 -3.88
CA GLU A 151 6.04 3.09 -3.21
C GLU A 151 5.16 2.65 -2.05
N ASN A 152 5.10 1.34 -1.83
CA ASN A 152 4.30 0.78 -0.77
C ASN A 152 4.92 -0.52 -0.25
N MET A 153 4.56 -0.87 0.97
CA MET A 153 5.03 -2.08 1.61
C MET A 153 3.96 -2.64 2.54
N TYR A 154 3.94 -3.96 2.67
CA TYR A 154 3.11 -4.69 3.59
C TYR A 154 3.89 -5.84 4.24
N GLU A 155 3.72 -5.98 5.55
CA GLU A 155 4.31 -7.04 6.36
C GLU A 155 3.25 -8.05 6.78
N PHE A 156 3.60 -9.33 6.71
CA PHE A 156 2.74 -10.45 7.12
C PHE A 156 3.56 -11.61 7.67
N ASP A 157 2.91 -12.45 8.47
CA ASP A 157 3.56 -13.61 9.10
C ASP A 157 3.09 -14.92 8.48
N ILE A 158 4.03 -15.86 8.34
CA ILE A 158 3.72 -17.27 8.19
C ILE A 158 3.97 -17.92 9.54
N LYS A 159 2.90 -18.45 10.14
CA LYS A 159 2.96 -19.16 11.41
C LYS A 159 3.24 -20.65 11.17
N PRO A 160 3.88 -21.34 12.12
CA PRO A 160 4.04 -22.79 12.08
C PRO A 160 2.74 -23.53 11.81
#